data_AF-A0AAD7W448-F1
#
_entry.id   AF-A0AAD7W448-F1
#
_cell.length_a   1.000
_cell.length_b   1.000
_cell.length_c   1.000
_cell.angle_alpha   90.00
_cell.angle_beta   90.00
_cell.angle_gamma   90.00
#
_symmetry.space_group_name_H-M   'P 1'
#
loop_
_entity.id
_entity.type
_entity.pdbx_description
1 polymer ?
#
loop_
_entity_poly.entity_id
_entity_poly.type
_entity_poly.pdbx_seq_one_letter_code
_entity_poly.pdbx_strand_id
1 'polypeptide(L)'
;MAGLTLKTRVFAAVKATNLDKRWNVLMDYCYTTPSGDPNDELRYDLFFSCYKDPQTTVFENAKSQMGRFSFEVFRFVKHKNQKMSTVFLHCVTKLCRADDCDLLMPICGSRKKREVAEDPPGSPPSSGHAVITAGPIITRGASLNMLALDSVSSALISGVLTLGAMALCFCIFSVTLLKFRTSSPAALTEVKNPDFK
;
A
#
# COMPACT_ATOMS: atom_id res chain seq x y z
N MET A 1 -10.16 -8.69 -16.82
CA MET A 1 -10.94 -8.33 -15.61
C MET A 1 -10.46 -6.98 -15.10
N ALA A 2 -11.34 -6.00 -14.96
CA ALA A 2 -11.00 -4.66 -14.46
C ALA A 2 -11.18 -4.63 -12.93
N GLY A 3 -10.12 -4.30 -12.20
CA GLY A 3 -10.19 -4.06 -10.75
C GLY A 3 -10.58 -2.62 -10.43
N LEU A 4 -11.10 -2.40 -9.22
CA LEU A 4 -11.45 -1.07 -8.71
C LEU A 4 -10.20 -0.20 -8.55
N THR A 5 -10.28 1.08 -8.90
CA THR A 5 -9.22 2.04 -8.60
C THR A 5 -9.18 2.31 -7.10
N LEU A 6 -7.98 2.59 -6.57
CA LEU A 6 -7.83 2.98 -5.16
C LEU A 6 -8.69 4.21 -4.84
N LYS A 7 -9.15 4.32 -3.59
CA LYS A 7 -10.09 5.35 -3.11
C LYS A 7 -11.50 5.27 -3.70
N THR A 8 -11.80 4.24 -4.49
CA THR A 8 -13.19 3.97 -4.88
C THR A 8 -13.99 3.54 -3.66
N ARG A 9 -15.15 4.16 -3.45
CA ARG A 9 -16.03 3.82 -2.33
C ARG A 9 -16.84 2.55 -2.65
N VAL A 10 -16.72 1.54 -1.80
CA VAL A 10 -17.52 0.32 -1.82
C VAL A 10 -18.63 0.44 -0.78
N PHE A 11 -19.85 0.07 -1.18
CA PHE A 11 -21.02 0.04 -0.31
C PHE A 11 -21.33 -1.41 0.05
N ALA A 12 -21.38 -1.71 1.34
CA ALA A 12 -21.62 -3.04 1.88
C ALA A 12 -22.86 -3.03 2.76
N ALA A 13 -23.54 -4.17 2.80
CA ALA A 13 -24.67 -4.38 3.69
C ALA A 13 -24.65 -5.79 4.27
N VAL A 14 -25.03 -5.90 5.54
CA VAL A 14 -25.35 -7.17 6.19
C VAL A 14 -26.86 -7.19 6.38
N LYS A 15 -27.51 -8.26 5.95
CA LYS A 15 -28.96 -8.42 6.07
C LYS A 15 -29.27 -9.74 6.78
N ALA A 16 -30.03 -9.66 7.86
CA ALA A 16 -30.68 -10.83 8.42
C ALA A 16 -32.03 -11.04 7.73
N THR A 17 -32.40 -12.30 7.53
CA THR A 17 -33.66 -12.69 6.91
C THR A 17 -34.35 -13.72 7.80
N ASN A 18 -35.66 -13.91 7.63
CA ASN A 18 -36.43 -14.88 8.41
C ASN A 18 -36.40 -14.63 9.94
N LEU A 19 -36.44 -13.35 10.35
CA LEU A 19 -36.51 -12.95 11.75
C LEU A 19 -37.75 -12.11 12.03
N ASP A 20 -38.23 -12.18 13.27
CA ASP A 20 -39.25 -11.25 13.77
C ASP A 20 -38.73 -9.80 13.80
N LYS A 21 -39.64 -8.83 13.65
CA LYS A 21 -39.33 -7.38 13.63
C LYS A 21 -38.69 -6.84 14.92
N ARG A 22 -38.67 -7.64 15.98
CA ARG A 22 -38.04 -7.34 17.27
C ARG A 22 -36.52 -7.52 17.26
N TRP A 23 -35.95 -8.07 16.19
CA TRP A 23 -34.51 -8.32 16.07
C TRP A 23 -33.87 -7.36 15.08
N ASN A 24 -32.73 -6.80 15.46
CA ASN A 24 -31.87 -5.99 14.61
C ASN A 24 -30.51 -6.66 14.43
N VAL A 25 -29.84 -6.31 13.34
CA VAL A 25 -28.46 -6.72 13.05
C VAL A 25 -27.52 -5.68 13.61
N LEU A 26 -26.62 -6.13 14.49
CA LEU A 26 -25.52 -5.33 15.02
C LEU A 26 -24.21 -5.85 14.44
N MET A 27 -23.56 -5.00 13.65
CA MET A 27 -22.19 -5.18 13.18
C MET A 27 -21.26 -4.64 14.27
N ASP A 28 -20.60 -5.54 14.99
CA ASP A 28 -19.75 -5.19 16.13
C ASP A 28 -18.37 -4.70 15.67
N TYR A 29 -17.81 -5.43 14.70
CA TYR A 29 -16.49 -5.18 14.13
C TYR A 29 -16.46 -5.62 12.67
N CYS A 30 -16.13 -4.70 11.78
CA CYS A 30 -15.85 -5.02 10.39
C CYS A 30 -14.41 -4.68 10.05
N TYR A 31 -13.75 -5.61 9.39
CA TYR A 31 -12.36 -5.53 8.99
C TYR A 31 -12.17 -6.19 7.63
N THR A 32 -10.96 -6.09 7.11
CA THR A 32 -10.61 -6.67 5.82
C THR A 32 -9.27 -7.38 5.88
N THR A 33 -9.07 -8.35 5.00
CA THR A 33 -7.84 -9.16 4.92
C THR A 33 -7.43 -9.32 3.44
N PRO A 34 -6.15 -9.66 3.17
CA PRO A 34 -5.70 -9.92 1.81
C PRO A 34 -6.12 -11.30 1.27
N SER A 35 -6.53 -12.22 2.15
CA SER A 35 -6.96 -13.59 1.81
C SER A 35 -8.39 -13.86 2.25
N GLY A 36 -9.00 -14.97 1.81
CA GLY A 36 -10.36 -15.33 2.23
C GLY A 36 -10.46 -15.80 3.68
N ASP A 37 -9.33 -15.93 4.39
CA ASP A 37 -9.29 -16.37 5.78
C ASP A 37 -9.61 -15.20 6.72
N PRO A 38 -10.72 -15.27 7.50
CA PRO A 38 -11.03 -14.25 8.50
C PRO A 38 -9.99 -14.14 9.62
N ASN A 39 -9.13 -15.16 9.78
CA ASN A 39 -8.08 -15.21 10.80
C ASN A 39 -6.70 -14.78 10.28
N ASP A 40 -6.61 -14.22 9.06
CA ASP A 40 -5.35 -13.70 8.52
C ASP A 40 -4.68 -12.74 9.53
N GLU A 41 -3.36 -12.87 9.67
CA GLU A 41 -2.57 -12.00 10.54
C GLU A 41 -2.63 -10.55 10.06
N LEU A 42 -2.69 -10.35 8.74
CA LEU A 42 -2.82 -9.03 8.13
C LEU A 42 -4.30 -8.67 8.01
N ARG A 43 -4.74 -7.81 8.92
CA ARG A 43 -6.08 -7.22 8.90
C ARG A 43 -6.05 -5.70 8.90
N TYR A 44 -7.08 -5.10 8.33
CA TYR A 44 -7.31 -3.66 8.38
C TYR A 44 -8.72 -3.38 8.89
N ASP A 45 -8.80 -2.61 9.97
CA ASP A 45 -10.02 -2.37 10.70
C ASP A 45 -10.80 -1.22 10.06
N LEU A 46 -12.04 -1.48 9.63
CA LEU A 46 -12.90 -0.43 9.08
C LEU A 46 -13.62 0.31 10.19
N PHE A 47 -14.21 -0.44 11.11
CA PHE A 47 -14.80 0.08 12.33
C PHE A 47 -14.98 -1.03 13.35
N PHE A 48 -14.82 -0.69 14.62
CA PHE A 48 -15.26 -1.51 15.74
C PHE A 48 -15.86 -0.57 16.77
N SER A 49 -17.09 -0.82 17.20
CA SER A 49 -17.67 -0.15 18.37
C SER A 49 -17.46 1.39 18.41
N CYS A 50 -16.42 1.89 19.08
CA CYS A 50 -16.10 3.32 19.20
C CYS A 50 -15.06 3.88 18.22
N TYR A 51 -14.36 3.02 17.49
CA TYR A 51 -13.40 3.43 16.48
C TYR A 51 -14.00 3.25 15.09
N LYS A 52 -13.78 4.24 14.25
CA LYS A 52 -14.15 4.20 12.84
C LYS A 52 -13.01 4.79 12.04
N ASP A 53 -12.57 4.05 11.03
CA ASP A 53 -11.61 4.55 10.07
C ASP A 53 -12.17 5.81 9.36
N PRO A 54 -11.37 6.86 9.13
CA PRO A 54 -11.84 8.09 8.50
C PRO A 54 -12.43 7.91 7.09
N GLN A 55 -12.01 6.87 6.36
CA GLN A 55 -12.53 6.53 5.02
C GLN A 55 -13.76 5.64 5.08
N THR A 56 -14.22 5.29 6.28
CA THR A 56 -15.39 4.46 6.52
C THR A 56 -16.57 5.29 7.01
N THR A 57 -17.76 5.00 6.47
CA THR A 57 -19.02 5.63 6.88
C THR A 57 -20.06 4.55 7.15
N VAL A 58 -20.54 4.48 8.38
CA VAL A 58 -21.63 3.60 8.79
C VAL A 58 -22.94 4.38 8.65
N PHE A 59 -23.84 3.91 7.79
CA PHE A 59 -25.14 4.52 7.55
C PHE A 59 -26.20 3.99 8.52
N GLU A 60 -26.13 2.68 8.80
CA GLU A 60 -27.11 1.99 9.62
C GLU A 60 -26.44 0.83 10.34
N ASN A 61 -26.62 0.76 11.66
CA ASN A 61 -26.16 -0.34 12.50
C ASN A 61 -27.11 -0.49 13.69
N ALA A 62 -27.47 -1.72 14.06
CA ALA A 62 -28.33 -2.05 15.21
C ALA A 62 -29.74 -1.42 15.23
N LYS A 63 -30.18 -0.83 14.11
CA LYS A 63 -31.49 -0.15 14.00
C LYS A 63 -32.55 -0.96 13.27
N SER A 64 -32.14 -1.88 12.41
CA SER A 64 -33.04 -2.76 11.66
C SER A 64 -32.38 -4.11 11.41
N GLN A 65 -33.07 -4.99 10.68
CA GLN A 65 -32.50 -6.24 10.17
C GLN A 65 -31.46 -6.03 9.05
N MET A 66 -31.07 -4.79 8.76
CA MET A 66 -30.04 -4.43 7.81
C MET A 66 -29.02 -3.46 8.42
N GLY A 67 -27.74 -3.82 8.33
CA GLY A 67 -26.63 -2.91 8.58
C GLY A 67 -26.05 -2.44 7.25
N ARG A 68 -25.73 -1.15 7.12
CA ARG A 68 -25.19 -0.56 5.88
C ARG A 68 -24.00 0.33 6.20
N PHE A 69 -22.93 0.16 5.45
CA PHE A 69 -21.76 1.01 5.55
C PHE A 69 -21.05 1.12 4.20
N SER A 70 -20.09 2.02 4.13
CA SER A 70 -19.18 2.15 3.00
C SER A 70 -17.76 2.39 3.47
N PHE A 71 -16.80 1.99 2.65
CA PHE A 71 -15.39 2.23 2.88
C PHE A 71 -14.68 2.46 1.55
N GLU A 72 -13.55 3.16 1.58
CA GLU A 72 -12.71 3.31 0.39
C GLU A 72 -11.77 2.12 0.22
N VAL A 73 -11.73 1.57 -0.99
CA VAL A 73 -10.86 0.43 -1.27
C VAL A 73 -9.40 0.85 -1.32
N PHE A 74 -8.56 -0.03 -0.79
CA PHE A 74 -7.12 0.18 -0.66
C PHE A 74 -6.34 -1.04 -1.13
N ARG A 75 -5.02 -1.01 -0.93
CA ARG A 75 -4.10 -2.09 -1.29
C ARG A 75 -3.33 -2.57 -0.08
N PHE A 76 -3.38 -3.87 0.20
CA PHE A 76 -2.54 -4.47 1.24
C PHE A 76 -1.06 -4.38 0.84
N VAL A 77 -0.19 -4.15 1.82
CA VAL A 77 1.27 -4.09 1.64
C VAL A 77 1.84 -5.40 1.09
N LYS A 78 1.23 -6.55 1.42
CA LYS A 78 1.55 -7.87 0.87
C LYS A 78 1.49 -7.92 -0.66
N HIS A 79 0.62 -7.10 -1.27
CA HIS A 79 0.43 -7.02 -2.73
C HIS A 79 1.15 -5.81 -3.36
N LYS A 80 2.22 -5.30 -2.75
CA LYS A 80 2.96 -4.10 -3.23
C LYS A 80 3.49 -4.22 -4.66
N ASN A 81 3.97 -5.39 -5.03
CA ASN A 81 4.57 -5.62 -6.34
C ASN A 81 3.59 -6.29 -7.32
N GLN A 82 2.31 -6.37 -6.95
CA GLN A 82 1.28 -6.98 -7.78
C GLN A 82 0.45 -5.88 -8.45
N LYS A 83 0.09 -6.09 -9.72
CA LYS A 83 -0.77 -5.15 -10.47
C LYS A 83 -2.18 -5.07 -9.89
N MET A 84 -2.62 -6.13 -9.21
CA MET A 84 -3.92 -6.25 -8.58
C MET A 84 -3.74 -6.71 -7.13
N SER A 85 -4.67 -6.32 -6.26
CA SER A 85 -4.75 -6.79 -4.88
C SER A 85 -6.15 -7.28 -4.61
N THR A 86 -6.26 -8.39 -3.89
CA THR A 86 -7.52 -8.88 -3.33
C THR A 86 -7.77 -8.25 -1.97
N VAL A 87 -9.02 -7.96 -1.70
CA VAL A 87 -9.52 -7.53 -0.39
C VAL A 87 -10.75 -8.37 -0.08
N PHE A 88 -10.75 -9.04 1.06
CA PHE A 88 -11.91 -9.72 1.61
C PHE A 88 -12.43 -8.89 2.77
N LEU A 89 -13.75 -8.73 2.85
CA LEU A 89 -14.45 -8.03 3.91
C LEU A 89 -15.00 -9.06 4.89
N HIS A 90 -14.73 -8.86 6.17
CA HIS A 90 -15.23 -9.67 7.26
C HIS A 90 -15.99 -8.78 8.24
N CYS A 91 -17.14 -9.23 8.70
CA CYS A 91 -17.91 -8.55 9.74
C CYS A 91 -18.30 -9.56 10.81
N VAL A 92 -17.91 -9.27 12.05
CA VAL A 92 -18.41 -9.92 13.25
C VAL A 92 -19.77 -9.29 13.56
N THR A 93 -20.81 -10.12 13.53
CA THR A 93 -22.19 -9.69 13.63
C THR A 93 -22.91 -10.44 14.75
N LYS A 94 -23.85 -9.77 15.40
CA LYS A 94 -24.75 -10.35 16.39
C LYS A 94 -26.17 -9.86 16.17
N LEU A 95 -27.14 -10.67 16.61
CA LEU A 95 -28.53 -10.24 16.67
C LEU A 95 -28.79 -9.62 18.04
N CYS A 96 -29.46 -8.47 18.05
CA CYS A 96 -29.92 -7.82 19.26
C CYS A 96 -31.42 -7.59 19.20
N ARG A 97 -32.10 -7.62 20.35
CA ARG A 97 -33.48 -7.18 20.42
C ARG A 97 -33.50 -5.66 20.28
N ALA A 98 -34.48 -5.12 19.55
CA ALA A 98 -34.56 -3.69 19.26
C ALA A 98 -34.44 -2.81 20.52
N ASP A 99 -35.04 -3.25 21.63
CA ASP A 99 -35.03 -2.52 22.92
C ASP A 99 -33.68 -2.61 23.66
N ASP A 100 -32.88 -3.63 23.36
CA ASP A 100 -31.61 -3.92 24.05
C ASP A 100 -30.38 -3.55 23.21
N CYS A 101 -30.56 -3.20 21.93
CA CYS A 101 -29.46 -2.91 21.02
C CYS A 101 -28.57 -1.75 21.49
N ASP A 102 -29.16 -0.73 22.10
CA ASP A 102 -28.43 0.44 22.62
C ASP A 102 -27.54 0.07 23.82
N LEU A 103 -27.91 -0.95 24.60
CA LEU A 103 -27.10 -1.45 25.73
C LEU A 103 -25.84 -2.20 25.25
N LEU A 104 -25.89 -2.77 24.05
CA LEU A 104 -24.79 -3.50 23.44
C LEU A 104 -23.82 -2.59 22.66
N MET A 105 -24.19 -1.33 22.43
CA MET A 105 -23.32 -0.34 21.81
C MET A 105 -22.52 0.38 22.91
N PRO A 106 -21.18 0.40 22.84
CA PRO A 106 -20.39 1.06 23.86
C PRO A 106 -20.55 2.58 23.81
N ILE A 107 -20.50 3.20 24.99
CA ILE A 107 -20.59 4.66 25.13
C ILE A 107 -19.24 5.29 24.76
N CYS A 108 -19.18 5.89 23.58
CA CYS A 108 -17.98 6.53 23.06
C CYS A 108 -17.90 7.99 23.55
N GLY A 109 -17.37 8.23 24.76
CA GLY A 109 -17.38 9.60 25.29
C GLY A 109 -16.78 9.93 26.66
N SER A 110 -16.13 9.01 27.38
CA SER A 110 -15.56 9.33 28.70
C SER A 110 -14.19 8.70 28.92
N ARG A 111 -13.26 9.46 29.52
CA ARG A 111 -11.97 8.97 30.03
C ARG A 111 -12.17 7.63 30.75
N LYS A 112 -11.52 6.60 30.24
CA LYS A 112 -11.52 5.22 30.75
C LYS A 112 -11.15 5.18 32.23
N LYS A 113 -12.13 4.95 33.12
CA LYS A 113 -11.86 4.14 34.33
C LYS A 113 -11.63 2.73 33.79
N ARG A 114 -10.46 2.15 34.06
CA ARG A 114 -10.13 0.78 33.67
C ARG A 114 -11.12 -0.16 34.36
N GLU A 115 -12.16 -0.56 33.65
CA GLU A 115 -12.81 -1.85 33.90
C GLU A 115 -12.36 -2.80 32.80
N VAL A 116 -11.77 -3.89 33.27
CA VAL A 116 -11.30 -5.03 32.50
C VAL A 116 -12.52 -5.91 32.29
N ALA A 117 -13.00 -5.97 31.06
CA ALA A 117 -13.56 -7.14 30.37
C ALA A 117 -14.32 -6.60 29.15
N GLU A 118 -13.81 -6.86 27.95
CA GLU A 118 -14.44 -7.76 26.98
C GLU A 118 -13.46 -7.87 25.81
N ASP A 119 -12.93 -9.09 25.72
CA ASP A 119 -11.98 -9.71 24.81
C ASP A 119 -11.03 -8.90 23.89
N PRO A 120 -9.74 -9.30 23.84
CA PRO A 120 -8.82 -8.81 22.83
C PRO A 120 -9.29 -9.21 21.40
N PRO A 121 -8.90 -8.45 20.36
CA PRO A 121 -9.17 -8.85 18.98
C PRO A 121 -8.53 -10.22 18.72
N GLY A 122 -9.35 -11.28 18.65
CA GLY A 122 -8.89 -12.66 18.51
C GLY A 122 -9.42 -13.66 19.53
N SER A 123 -10.30 -13.28 20.46
CA SER A 123 -11.07 -14.28 21.21
C SER A 123 -12.05 -15.02 20.28
N PRO A 124 -12.30 -16.32 20.51
CA PRO A 124 -13.37 -17.02 19.82
C PRO A 124 -14.70 -16.31 20.12
N PRO A 125 -15.61 -16.22 19.14
CA PRO A 125 -16.89 -15.56 19.33
C PRO A 125 -17.58 -16.12 20.59
N SER A 126 -17.87 -15.25 21.56
CA SER A 126 -18.86 -15.52 22.60
C SER A 126 -20.12 -16.07 21.93
N SER A 127 -20.80 -17.03 22.56
CA SER A 127 -21.96 -17.72 21.97
C SER A 127 -22.99 -16.67 21.51
N GLY A 128 -23.10 -16.44 20.20
CA GLY A 128 -23.99 -15.41 19.62
C GLY A 128 -23.36 -14.52 18.54
N HIS A 129 -22.04 -14.56 18.34
CA HIS A 129 -21.39 -13.84 17.24
C HIS A 129 -21.19 -14.73 16.00
N ALA A 130 -21.49 -14.20 14.83
CA ALA A 130 -21.26 -14.83 13.52
C ALA A 130 -20.36 -13.96 12.66
N VAL A 131 -19.31 -14.55 12.07
CA VAL A 131 -18.41 -13.87 11.13
C VAL A 131 -18.91 -14.09 9.71
N ILE A 132 -19.27 -13.00 9.03
CA ILE A 132 -19.71 -13.03 7.64
C ILE A 132 -18.59 -12.48 6.76
N THR A 133 -18.29 -13.19 5.68
CA THR A 133 -17.21 -12.84 4.74
C THR A 133 -17.76 -12.52 3.35
N ALA A 134 -17.26 -11.47 2.72
CA ALA A 134 -17.56 -11.09 1.35
C ALA A 134 -16.27 -10.82 0.56
N GLY A 135 -16.14 -11.38 -0.63
CA GLY A 135 -14.97 -11.17 -1.49
C GLY A 135 -14.84 -12.21 -2.60
N PRO A 136 -13.80 -12.10 -3.45
CA PRO A 136 -12.76 -11.08 -3.41
C PRO A 136 -13.19 -9.76 -4.07
N ILE A 137 -12.86 -8.64 -3.42
CA ILE A 137 -12.87 -7.31 -4.04
C ILE A 137 -11.49 -7.10 -4.68
N ILE A 138 -11.46 -6.95 -6.01
CA ILE A 138 -10.20 -6.77 -6.75
C ILE A 138 -9.92 -5.28 -6.90
N THR A 139 -8.79 -4.81 -6.36
CA THR A 139 -8.30 -3.44 -6.59
C THR A 139 -7.12 -3.46 -7.56
N ARG A 140 -7.03 -2.43 -8.40
CA ARG A 140 -5.89 -2.20 -9.29
C ARG A 140 -5.07 -1.04 -8.74
N GLY A 141 -3.77 -1.27 -8.56
CA GLY A 141 -2.85 -0.19 -8.25
C GLY A 141 -2.70 0.73 -9.45
N ALA A 142 -2.73 2.04 -9.23
CA ALA A 142 -1.94 2.91 -10.08
C ALA A 142 -0.50 2.44 -9.93
N SER A 143 0.18 2.13 -11.03
CA SER A 143 1.63 1.91 -11.01
C SER A 143 2.24 3.17 -10.39
N LEU A 144 2.57 3.12 -9.10
CA LEU A 144 3.56 4.04 -8.57
C LEU A 144 4.80 3.66 -9.35
N ASN A 145 5.11 4.48 -10.35
CA ASN A 145 6.37 4.50 -11.07
C ASN A 145 7.47 4.79 -10.05
N MET A 146 7.78 3.83 -9.18
CA MET A 146 8.68 4.02 -8.05
C MET A 146 10.12 4.13 -8.52
N LEU A 147 10.43 3.75 -9.77
CA LEU A 147 11.70 4.04 -10.46
C LEU A 147 11.47 4.07 -11.98
N ALA A 148 10.50 4.83 -12.48
CA ALA A 148 10.59 5.23 -13.88
C ALA A 148 11.66 6.32 -13.93
N LEU A 149 12.91 5.92 -14.16
CA LEU A 149 13.87 6.85 -14.71
C LEU A 149 13.30 7.23 -16.07
N ASP A 150 12.61 8.36 -16.13
CA ASP A 150 12.02 8.83 -17.39
C ASP A 150 13.12 8.85 -18.45
N SER A 151 12.79 8.54 -19.71
CA SER A 151 13.75 8.50 -20.81
C SER A 151 14.60 9.78 -20.90
N VAL A 152 14.07 10.90 -20.41
CA VAL A 152 14.77 12.18 -20.30
C VAL A 152 15.86 12.13 -19.22
N SER A 153 15.57 11.58 -18.04
CA SER A 153 16.54 11.44 -16.95
C SER A 153 17.65 10.44 -17.30
N SER A 154 17.34 9.34 -17.99
CA SER A 154 18.34 8.39 -18.47
C SER A 154 19.26 9.00 -19.53
N ALA A 155 18.70 9.78 -20.45
CA ALA A 155 19.47 10.49 -21.48
C ALA A 155 20.39 11.55 -20.86
N LEU A 156 19.91 12.30 -19.85
CA LEU A 156 20.72 13.29 -19.14
C LEU A 156 21.87 12.64 -18.37
N ILE A 157 21.63 11.56 -17.63
CA ILE A 157 22.68 10.86 -16.87
C ILE A 157 23.72 10.25 -17.82
N SER A 158 23.27 9.64 -18.92
CA SER A 158 24.18 9.10 -19.96
C SER A 158 25.01 10.21 -20.62
N GLY A 159 24.39 11.35 -20.94
CA GLY A 159 25.07 12.52 -21.49
C GLY A 159 26.14 13.08 -20.56
N VAL A 160 25.84 13.22 -19.27
CA VAL A 160 26.81 13.72 -18.28
C VAL A 160 27.99 12.76 -18.11
N LEU A 161 27.73 11.45 -18.03
CA LEU A 161 28.79 10.45 -17.91
C LEU A 161 29.70 10.39 -19.15
N THR A 162 29.12 10.46 -20.34
CA THR A 162 29.87 10.41 -21.60
C THR A 162 30.70 11.68 -21.81
N LEU A 163 30.14 12.87 -21.56
CA LEU A 163 30.88 14.13 -21.65
C LEU A 163 32.02 14.20 -20.62
N GLY A 164 31.79 13.72 -19.39
CA GLY A 164 32.82 13.64 -18.36
C GLY A 164 33.98 12.72 -18.76
N ALA A 165 33.68 11.53 -19.28
CA ALA A 165 34.69 10.58 -19.74
C ALA A 165 35.49 11.12 -20.94
N MET A 166 34.83 11.75 -21.91
CA MET A 166 35.47 12.38 -23.06
C MET A 166 36.43 13.50 -22.63
N ALA A 167 35.98 14.40 -21.74
CA ALA A 167 36.80 15.48 -21.23
C ALA A 167 38.06 14.96 -20.49
N LEU A 168 37.90 13.93 -19.65
CA LEU A 168 39.01 13.28 -18.96
C LEU A 168 40.02 12.68 -19.94
N CYS A 169 39.55 11.98 -20.98
CA CYS A 169 40.43 11.39 -21.99
C CYS A 169 41.21 12.46 -22.76
N PHE A 170 40.56 13.56 -23.17
CA PHE A 170 41.23 14.68 -23.84
C PHE A 170 42.27 15.35 -22.96
N CYS A 171 41.97 15.55 -21.67
CA CYS A 171 42.93 16.08 -20.71
C CYS A 171 44.15 15.17 -20.54
N ILE A 172 43.94 13.87 -20.38
CA ILE A 172 45.03 12.89 -20.27
C ILE A 172 45.88 12.91 -21.54
N PHE A 173 45.25 12.86 -22.72
CA PHE A 173 45.96 12.89 -24.01
C PHE A 173 46.79 14.17 -24.17
N SER A 174 46.21 15.33 -23.85
CA SER A 174 46.90 16.62 -23.91
C SER A 174 48.12 16.66 -22.98
N VAL A 175 47.98 16.16 -21.75
CA VAL A 175 49.10 16.06 -20.79
C VAL A 175 50.17 15.08 -21.28
N THR A 176 49.79 13.94 -21.86
CA THR A 176 50.76 12.99 -22.43
C THR A 176 51.52 13.57 -23.61
N LEU A 177 50.87 14.33 -24.49
CA LEU A 177 51.53 15.02 -25.60
C LEU A 177 52.46 16.14 -25.13
N LEU A 178 52.06 16.91 -24.11
CA LEU A 178 52.92 17.94 -23.51
C LEU A 178 54.16 17.33 -22.86
N LYS A 179 54.00 16.20 -22.15
CA LYS A 179 55.12 15.43 -21.59
C LYS A 179 56.02 14.83 -22.69
N PHE A 180 55.43 14.32 -23.78
CA PHE A 180 56.20 13.78 -24.91
C PHE A 180 57.02 14.88 -25.62
N ARG A 181 56.45 16.08 -25.78
CA ARG A 181 57.13 17.23 -26.37
C ARG A 181 58.26 17.77 -25.49
N THR A 182 58.12 17.70 -24.17
CA THR A 182 59.21 18.03 -23.22
C THR A 182 60.27 16.92 -23.12
N SER A 183 59.93 15.69 -23.53
CA SER A 183 60.83 14.52 -23.53
C SER A 183 61.61 14.33 -24.82
N SER A 184 61.52 15.25 -25.80
CA SER A 184 62.37 15.25 -26.99
C SER A 184 63.61 16.13 -26.76
N PRO A 185 64.75 15.59 -26.31
CA PRO A 185 66.02 16.29 -26.41
C PRO A 185 66.52 16.24 -27.86
N ALA A 186 67.13 17.33 -28.30
CA ALA A 186 67.82 17.44 -29.57
C ALA A 186 68.82 16.28 -29.79
N ALA A 187 68.64 15.52 -30.86
CA ALA A 187 69.67 14.66 -31.43
C ALA A 187 69.50 14.62 -32.96
N LEU A 188 69.98 15.66 -33.63
CA LEU A 188 70.30 15.63 -35.05
C LEU A 188 71.79 15.31 -35.20
N THR A 189 72.10 14.04 -35.36
CA THR A 189 73.35 13.60 -35.98
C THR A 189 73.13 13.52 -37.48
N GLU A 190 73.78 14.40 -38.26
CA GLU A 190 73.86 14.27 -39.71
C GLU A 190 75.33 14.12 -40.14
N VAL A 191 75.65 12.85 -40.44
CA VAL A 191 76.44 12.32 -41.57
C VAL A 191 77.62 13.16 -42.08
N LYS A 192 78.83 12.66 -41.81
CA LYS A 192 80.08 13.06 -42.47
C LYS A 192 80.22 12.30 -43.80
N ASN A 193 80.19 13.01 -44.92
CA ASN A 193 80.41 12.44 -46.27
C ASN A 193 81.92 12.35 -46.57
N PRO A 194 82.43 11.29 -47.22
CA PRO A 194 83.84 11.15 -47.53
C PRO A 194 84.20 11.79 -48.89
N ASP A 195 85.49 12.07 -49.03
CA ASP A 195 86.26 12.43 -50.23
C ASP A 195 86.11 13.84 -50.82
N PHE A 196 87.20 14.62 -50.80
CA PHE A 196 88.19 14.65 -51.88
C PHE A 196 89.42 15.51 -51.49
N LYS A 197 90.60 14.89 -51.58
CA LYS A 197 91.99 15.35 -51.83
C LYS A 197 92.47 16.72 -51.31
#